data_AF-A0A952TJK5-F1
#
_entry.id   AF-A0A952TJK5-F1
#
_cell.length_a   1.000
_cell.length_b   1.000
_cell.length_c   1.000
_cell.angle_alpha   90.00
_cell.angle_beta   90.00
_cell.angle_gamma   90.00
#
_symmetry.space_group_name_H-M   'P 1'
#
loop_
_entity.id
_entity.type
_entity.pdbx_description
1 polymer ?
#
loop_
_entity_poly.entity_id
_entity_poly.type
_entity_poly.pdbx_seq_one_letter_code
_entity_poly.pdbx_strand_id
1 'polypeptide(L)'
;MKKKWIAIFGSLSLILFFQNCSQSKIDQADSNSEALTPTEFNKTSAADFPVVQLWDYEHGKTMDLDISTGRIAVSLNFGADRGQDLCLSEAERGEIQTLMGQAEICEPVIPSEQFLSKQCTMSYRYPYAVLVDGSVEVRLGEKTNGCDVPVDLCGVKSQELQAFVSRLLQNADQRACN
;
A
#
# COMPACT_ATOMS: atom_id res chain seq x y z
N MET A 1 -43.60 -56.00 17.98
CA MET A 1 -42.21 -56.11 18.47
C MET A 1 -41.23 -55.84 17.34
N LYS A 2 -40.20 -55.03 17.61
CA LYS A 2 -38.90 -54.94 16.90
C LYS A 2 -38.85 -54.44 15.43
N LYS A 3 -39.02 -53.12 15.20
CA LYS A 3 -38.49 -52.41 14.00
C LYS A 3 -38.27 -50.91 14.31
N LYS A 4 -37.31 -50.57 15.18
CA LYS A 4 -36.93 -49.16 15.46
C LYS A 4 -35.47 -49.01 15.94
N TRP A 5 -34.48 -49.57 15.23
CA TRP A 5 -33.07 -49.41 15.67
C TRP A 5 -32.03 -49.36 14.53
N ILE A 6 -32.41 -49.10 13.28
CA ILE A 6 -31.47 -49.08 12.13
C ILE A 6 -31.49 -47.72 11.40
N ALA A 7 -31.51 -46.62 12.14
CA ALA A 7 -31.46 -45.27 11.54
C ALA A 7 -30.48 -44.30 12.24
N ILE A 8 -29.66 -44.77 13.19
CA ILE A 8 -28.80 -43.89 14.02
C ILE A 8 -27.30 -44.09 13.72
N PHE A 9 -26.91 -45.10 12.94
CA PHE A 9 -25.49 -45.34 12.63
C PHE A 9 -25.00 -44.75 11.29
N GLY A 10 -25.89 -44.17 10.47
CA GLY A 10 -25.51 -43.59 9.17
C GLY A 10 -25.04 -42.13 9.21
N SER A 11 -25.35 -41.39 10.28
CA SER A 11 -25.04 -39.95 10.37
C SER A 11 -23.76 -39.62 11.15
N LEU A 12 -23.14 -40.59 11.81
CA LEU A 12 -21.92 -40.37 12.63
C LEU A 12 -20.61 -40.47 11.82
N SER A 13 -20.64 -41.04 10.61
CA SER A 13 -19.43 -41.22 9.79
C SER A 13 -19.10 -40.04 8.86
N LEU A 14 -19.91 -38.97 8.83
CA LEU A 14 -19.71 -37.82 7.94
C LEU A 14 -19.04 -36.61 8.63
N ILE A 15 -18.85 -36.64 9.96
CA ILE A 15 -18.31 -35.50 10.72
C ILE A 15 -16.79 -35.65 10.99
N LEU A 16 -16.19 -36.82 10.76
CA LEU A 16 -14.77 -37.05 11.05
C LEU A 16 -13.79 -36.75 9.90
N PHE A 17 -14.28 -36.36 8.71
CA PHE A 17 -13.41 -36.03 7.57
C PHE A 17 -13.10 -34.53 7.38
N PHE A 18 -13.59 -33.64 8.25
CA PHE A 18 -13.34 -32.19 8.13
C PHE A 18 -12.32 -31.62 9.12
N GLN A 19 -11.69 -32.43 9.98
CA GLN A 19 -10.78 -31.91 11.02
C GLN A 19 -9.28 -32.01 10.68
N ASN A 20 -8.90 -32.41 9.46
CA ASN A 20 -7.48 -32.56 9.10
C ASN A 20 -7.02 -31.76 7.86
N CYS A 21 -7.70 -30.65 7.57
CA CYS A 21 -7.09 -29.57 6.78
C CYS A 21 -6.44 -28.51 7.69
N SER A 22 -5.93 -28.95 8.85
CA SER A 22 -5.04 -28.15 9.70
C SER A 22 -3.67 -28.11 9.03
N GLN A 23 -3.41 -27.02 8.31
CA GLN A 23 -2.08 -26.58 7.88
C GLN A 23 -1.33 -27.60 7.03
N SER A 24 -1.79 -27.81 5.79
CA SER A 24 -0.79 -27.96 4.73
C SER A 24 0.07 -26.70 4.78
N LYS A 25 1.32 -26.86 5.21
CA LYS A 25 2.39 -25.87 5.11
C LYS A 25 2.53 -25.46 3.63
N ILE A 26 1.67 -24.58 3.17
CA ILE A 26 1.87 -23.80 1.94
C ILE A 26 2.66 -22.55 2.35
N ASP A 27 3.80 -22.74 3.02
CA ASP A 27 4.74 -21.66 3.35
C ASP A 27 6.12 -21.94 2.74
N GLN A 28 6.27 -23.01 1.95
CA GLN A 28 7.48 -23.33 1.19
C GLN A 28 7.14 -23.90 -0.19
N ALA A 29 6.15 -23.32 -0.87
CA ALA A 29 6.33 -23.22 -2.31
C ALA A 29 7.43 -22.17 -2.47
N ASP A 30 8.66 -22.64 -2.71
CA ASP A 30 9.78 -21.81 -3.14
C ASP A 30 9.31 -21.01 -4.35
N SER A 31 8.74 -19.82 -4.11
CA SER A 31 8.54 -18.81 -5.13
C SER A 31 9.91 -18.21 -5.40
N ASN A 32 10.80 -19.02 -5.98
CA ASN A 32 11.92 -18.57 -6.80
C ASN A 32 11.40 -17.93 -8.09
N SER A 33 10.24 -17.26 -8.05
CA SER A 33 9.92 -16.21 -8.99
C SER A 33 10.88 -15.07 -8.66
N GLU A 34 12.07 -15.11 -9.27
CA GLU A 34 12.96 -13.95 -9.27
C GLU A 34 12.12 -12.74 -9.64
N ALA A 35 12.11 -11.72 -8.78
CA ALA A 35 11.49 -10.46 -9.11
C ALA A 35 12.08 -9.95 -10.44
N LEU A 36 11.29 -9.22 -11.22
CA LEU A 36 11.86 -8.48 -12.35
C LEU A 36 12.91 -7.52 -11.78
N THR A 37 14.13 -7.59 -12.29
CA THR A 37 15.20 -6.66 -11.93
C THR A 37 15.26 -5.60 -13.02
N PRO A 38 14.75 -4.38 -12.76
CA PRO A 38 14.83 -3.32 -13.74
C PRO A 38 16.30 -3.01 -14.01
N THR A 39 16.66 -2.91 -15.28
CA THR A 39 18.02 -2.54 -15.69
C THR A 39 18.23 -1.03 -15.69
N GLU A 40 17.14 -0.28 -15.78
CA GLU A 40 17.11 1.17 -15.91
C GLU A 40 15.87 1.74 -15.23
N PHE A 41 15.97 2.99 -14.78
CA PHE A 41 14.87 3.73 -14.19
C PHE A 41 14.76 5.10 -14.87
N ASN A 42 13.53 5.47 -15.24
CA ASN A 42 13.21 6.84 -15.53
C ASN A 42 13.15 7.60 -14.20
N LYS A 43 13.92 8.67 -14.10
CA LYS A 43 14.03 9.49 -12.90
C LYS A 43 13.35 10.83 -13.09
N THR A 44 12.46 11.16 -12.16
CA THR A 44 11.78 12.45 -12.10
C THR A 44 11.95 13.03 -10.71
N SER A 45 12.03 14.35 -10.57
CA SER A 45 12.12 14.95 -9.24
C SER A 45 10.81 14.76 -8.49
N ALA A 46 10.89 14.38 -7.20
CA ALA A 46 9.70 14.36 -6.35
C ALA A 46 9.29 15.79 -5.92
N ALA A 47 10.20 16.78 -6.06
CA ALA A 47 9.94 18.18 -5.73
C ALA A 47 8.89 18.84 -6.64
N ASP A 48 8.66 18.27 -7.83
CA ASP A 48 7.69 18.77 -8.81
C ASP A 48 6.24 18.50 -8.37
N PHE A 49 6.02 17.68 -7.33
CA PHE A 49 4.70 17.30 -6.83
C PHE A 49 4.37 18.07 -5.56
N PRO A 50 3.50 19.09 -5.60
CA PRO A 50 3.22 19.94 -4.44
C PRO A 50 2.37 19.25 -3.36
N VAL A 51 1.66 18.17 -3.71
CA VAL A 51 0.73 17.48 -2.82
C VAL A 51 1.10 16.00 -2.66
N VAL A 52 1.07 15.53 -1.41
CA VAL A 52 1.17 14.10 -1.07
C VAL A 52 -0.17 13.66 -0.50
N GLN A 53 -0.89 12.80 -1.22
CA GLN A 53 -2.10 12.17 -0.74
C GLN A 53 -1.79 10.87 0.01
N LEU A 54 -2.37 10.74 1.19
CA LEU A 54 -2.19 9.61 2.11
C LEU A 54 -3.53 8.92 2.35
N TRP A 55 -3.49 7.58 2.41
CA TRP A 55 -4.67 6.75 2.59
C TRP A 55 -4.60 6.06 3.95
N ASP A 56 -5.56 6.37 4.81
CA ASP A 56 -5.78 5.66 6.07
C ASP A 56 -6.92 4.66 5.86
N TYR A 57 -6.56 3.48 5.38
CA TYR A 57 -7.52 2.41 5.08
C TYR A 57 -8.22 1.87 6.33
N GLU A 58 -7.58 1.97 7.50
CA GLU A 58 -8.17 1.49 8.76
C GLU A 58 -9.33 2.37 9.20
N HIS A 59 -9.21 3.69 8.99
CA HIS A 59 -10.23 4.66 9.38
C HIS A 59 -11.06 5.20 8.21
N GLY A 60 -10.80 4.74 6.98
CA GLY A 60 -11.51 5.20 5.78
C GLY A 60 -11.30 6.68 5.48
N LYS A 61 -10.13 7.23 5.82
CA LYS A 61 -9.79 8.65 5.62
C LYS A 61 -8.79 8.78 4.46
N THR A 62 -8.89 9.88 3.72
CA THR A 62 -7.83 10.35 2.82
C THR A 62 -7.32 11.70 3.31
N MET A 63 -6.03 11.94 3.14
CA MET A 63 -5.36 13.14 3.63
C MET A 63 -4.50 13.73 2.53
N ASP A 64 -4.86 14.90 2.04
CA ASP A 64 -4.11 15.62 1.02
C ASP A 64 -3.19 16.63 1.70
N LEU A 65 -1.91 16.31 1.80
CA LEU A 65 -0.87 17.15 2.40
C LEU A 65 -0.26 18.08 1.34
N ASP A 66 -0.47 19.38 1.48
CA ASP A 66 0.26 20.41 0.72
C ASP A 66 1.64 20.62 1.37
N ILE A 67 2.71 20.26 0.65
CA ILE A 67 4.09 20.28 1.15
C ILE A 67 4.55 21.71 1.46
N SER A 68 4.09 22.70 0.68
CA SER A 68 4.53 24.09 0.80
C SER A 68 3.97 24.75 2.06
N THR A 69 2.68 24.52 2.33
CA THR A 69 1.97 25.13 3.45
C THR A 69 2.03 24.28 4.71
N GLY A 70 2.15 22.96 4.58
CA GLY A 70 1.99 21.99 5.67
C GLY A 70 0.53 21.76 6.07
N ARG A 71 -0.44 22.25 5.28
CA ARG A 71 -1.87 22.01 5.52
C ARG A 71 -2.26 20.64 4.98
N ILE A 72 -3.11 19.94 5.73
CA ILE A 72 -3.65 18.63 5.39
C ILE A 72 -5.16 18.75 5.28
N ALA A 73 -5.69 18.60 4.07
CA ALA A 73 -7.12 18.48 3.86
C ALA A 73 -7.54 17.03 4.12
N VAL A 74 -8.36 16.80 5.14
CA VAL A 74 -8.86 15.46 5.47
C VAL A 74 -10.21 15.26 4.80
N SER A 75 -10.37 14.13 4.11
CA SER A 75 -11.67 13.65 3.67
C SER A 75 -12.00 12.32 4.35
N LEU A 76 -13.25 12.17 4.76
CA LEU A 76 -13.77 10.97 5.41
C LEU A 76 -14.53 10.13 4.38
N ASN A 77 -14.78 8.86 4.72
CA ASN A 77 -15.53 7.94 3.87
C ASN A 77 -14.97 7.88 2.44
N PHE A 78 -13.64 7.82 2.32
CA PHE A 78 -12.91 7.79 1.04
C PHE A 78 -13.24 8.96 0.09
N GLY A 79 -13.38 10.18 0.64
CA GLY A 79 -13.62 11.38 -0.16
C GLY A 79 -15.08 11.82 -0.24
N ALA A 80 -16.01 11.07 0.36
CA ALA A 80 -17.43 11.42 0.34
C ALA A 80 -17.75 12.63 1.23
N ASP A 81 -17.07 12.76 2.36
CA ASP A 81 -17.34 13.80 3.35
C ASP A 81 -16.07 14.61 3.67
N ARG A 82 -16.24 15.91 3.94
CA ARG A 82 -15.12 16.77 4.36
C ARG A 82 -14.85 16.58 5.85
N GLY A 83 -13.60 16.26 6.20
CA GLY A 83 -13.11 16.19 7.57
C GLY A 83 -12.61 17.54 8.09
N GLN A 84 -12.08 17.52 9.32
CA GLN A 84 -11.37 18.68 9.88
C GLN A 84 -9.99 18.81 9.25
N ASP A 85 -9.64 20.01 8.80
CA ASP A 85 -8.30 20.29 8.29
C ASP A 85 -7.26 20.17 9.42
N LEU A 86 -6.11 19.56 9.12
CA LEU A 86 -4.99 19.39 10.04
C LEU A 86 -3.78 20.19 9.55
N CYS A 87 -2.85 20.47 10.45
CA CYS A 87 -1.63 21.20 10.14
C CYS A 87 -0.39 20.46 10.65
N LEU A 88 0.65 20.40 9.83
CA LEU A 88 1.98 19.99 10.25
C LEU A 88 2.59 21.05 11.19
N SER A 89 3.41 20.60 12.13
CA SER A 89 4.31 21.51 12.84
C SER A 89 5.38 22.07 11.88
N GLU A 90 6.01 23.18 12.25
CA GLU A 90 7.09 23.77 11.44
C GLU A 90 8.25 22.79 11.20
N ALA A 91 8.60 21.99 12.21
CA ALA A 91 9.63 20.97 12.11
C ALA A 91 9.27 19.88 11.09
N GLU A 92 8.04 19.36 11.14
CA GLU A 92 7.57 18.32 10.21
C GLU A 92 7.43 18.86 8.79
N ARG A 93 6.97 20.11 8.64
CA ARG A 93 6.92 20.78 7.34
C ARG A 93 8.33 20.90 6.74
N GLY A 94 9.32 21.30 7.53
CA GLY A 94 10.72 21.35 7.09
C GLY A 94 11.27 19.97 6.75
N GLU A 95 10.91 18.94 7.51
CA GLU A 95 11.28 17.54 7.26
C GLU A 95 10.75 17.08 5.90
N ILE A 96 9.44 17.20 5.65
CA ILE A 96 8.84 16.74 4.39
C ILE A 96 9.32 17.55 3.19
N GLN A 97 9.51 18.87 3.33
CA GLN A 97 10.08 19.71 2.27
C GLN A 97 11.50 19.28 1.90
N THR A 98 12.33 18.99 2.89
CA THR A 98 13.70 18.50 2.68
C THR A 98 13.69 17.13 2.01
N LEU A 99 12.83 16.23 2.51
CA LEU A 99 12.69 14.88 1.98
C LEU A 99 12.28 14.91 0.51
N MET A 100 11.21 15.63 0.18
CA MET A 100 10.67 15.71 -1.18
C MET A 100 11.60 16.49 -2.12
N GLY A 101 12.26 17.54 -1.62
CA GLY A 101 13.25 18.32 -2.38
C GLY A 101 14.52 17.53 -2.76
N GLN A 102 14.83 16.46 -2.03
CA GLN A 102 16.01 15.61 -2.28
C GLN A 102 15.66 14.26 -2.93
N ALA A 103 14.37 13.93 -3.05
CA ALA A 103 13.94 12.66 -3.55
C ALA A 103 13.77 12.68 -5.08
N GLU A 104 14.06 11.53 -5.68
CA GLU A 104 13.77 11.23 -7.08
C GLU A 104 12.74 10.09 -7.10
N ILE A 105 11.78 10.14 -8.02
CA ILE A 105 10.88 9.06 -8.34
C ILE A 105 11.61 8.14 -9.33
N CYS A 106 11.65 6.86 -9.03
CA CYS A 106 12.23 5.80 -9.85
C CYS A 106 11.11 5.00 -10.50
N GLU A 107 10.81 5.28 -11.76
CA GLU A 107 9.90 4.47 -12.57
C GLU A 107 10.70 3.39 -13.32
N PRO A 108 10.45 2.10 -13.05
CA PRO A 108 11.24 1.03 -13.64
C PRO A 108 10.96 0.89 -15.14
N VAL A 109 12.02 0.86 -15.95
CA VAL A 109 11.93 0.55 -17.38
C VAL A 109 12.13 -0.94 -17.55
N ILE A 110 11.05 -1.68 -17.79
CA ILE A 110 11.09 -3.13 -17.95
C ILE A 110 10.89 -3.49 -19.42
N PRO A 111 11.87 -4.16 -20.07
CA PRO A 111 11.70 -4.68 -21.42
C PRO A 111 10.53 -5.67 -21.47
N SER A 112 9.66 -5.53 -22.48
CA SER A 112 8.47 -6.37 -22.68
C SER A 112 8.79 -7.87 -22.72
N GLU A 113 9.99 -8.23 -23.16
CA GLU A 113 10.48 -9.61 -23.26
C GLU A 113 10.56 -10.32 -21.90
N GLN A 114 10.83 -9.58 -20.81
CA GLN A 114 10.93 -10.17 -19.47
C GLN A 114 9.57 -10.58 -18.89
N PHE A 115 8.47 -9.98 -19.37
CA PHE A 115 7.11 -10.34 -18.93
C PHE A 115 6.61 -11.63 -19.59
N LEU A 116 7.05 -11.95 -20.81
CA LEU A 116 6.53 -13.08 -21.58
C LEU A 116 6.93 -14.45 -20.99
N SER A 117 7.99 -14.51 -20.20
CA SER A 117 8.54 -15.76 -19.66
C SER A 117 8.21 -16.01 -18.19
N LYS A 118 7.60 -15.05 -17.48
CA LYS A 118 7.33 -15.15 -16.05
C LYS A 118 5.85 -15.41 -15.77
N GLN A 119 5.58 -16.40 -14.90
CA GLN A 119 4.25 -16.62 -14.34
C GLN A 119 4.13 -15.77 -13.07
N CYS A 120 3.29 -14.74 -13.13
CA CYS A 120 3.09 -13.81 -12.04
C CYS A 120 1.79 -14.12 -11.31
N THR A 121 1.82 -14.19 -9.99
CA THR A 121 0.60 -14.31 -9.19
C THR A 121 -0.13 -12.97 -9.16
N MET A 122 -1.46 -13.03 -9.06
CA MET A 122 -2.27 -11.85 -8.78
C MET A 122 -2.05 -11.46 -7.32
N SER A 123 -1.26 -10.43 -7.07
CA SER A 123 -1.02 -9.85 -5.76
C SER A 123 -1.10 -8.34 -5.87
N TYR A 124 -2.05 -7.75 -5.16
CA TYR A 124 -2.26 -6.31 -5.17
C TYR A 124 -1.80 -5.70 -3.85
N ARG A 125 -1.02 -4.62 -3.93
CA ARG A 125 -0.60 -3.80 -2.79
C ARG A 125 -0.96 -2.34 -3.10
N TYR A 126 -1.71 -1.73 -2.19
CA TYR A 126 -2.03 -0.30 -2.26
C TYR A 126 -0.78 0.57 -2.14
N PRO A 127 -0.75 1.75 -2.79
CA PRO A 127 0.33 2.70 -2.58
C PRO A 127 0.34 3.17 -1.13
N TYR A 128 1.53 3.46 -0.60
CA TYR A 128 1.65 4.08 0.72
C TYR A 128 1.48 5.60 0.67
N ALA A 129 1.69 6.20 -0.50
CA ALA A 129 1.47 7.61 -0.78
C ALA A 129 1.20 7.83 -2.28
N VAL A 130 0.44 8.86 -2.62
CA VAL A 130 0.22 9.30 -4.00
C VAL A 130 0.75 10.73 -4.13
N LEU A 131 1.68 10.95 -5.05
CA LEU A 131 2.17 12.29 -5.37
C LEU A 131 1.27 12.90 -6.44
N VAL A 132 0.83 14.15 -6.23
CA VAL A 132 -0.15 14.81 -7.10
C VAL A 132 0.39 16.16 -7.58
N ASP A 133 0.35 16.36 -8.90
CA ASP A 133 0.55 17.65 -9.57
C ASP A 133 -0.50 17.85 -10.67
N GLY A 134 -1.50 18.69 -10.41
CA GLY A 134 -2.62 18.93 -11.33
C GLY A 134 -3.40 17.66 -11.63
N SER A 135 -3.26 17.12 -12.85
CA SER A 135 -3.89 15.87 -13.29
C SER A 135 -2.94 14.66 -13.29
N VAL A 136 -1.69 14.86 -12.87
CA VAL A 136 -0.67 13.81 -12.83
C VAL A 136 -0.66 13.23 -11.42
N GLU A 137 -0.76 11.90 -11.34
CA GLU A 137 -0.69 11.14 -10.10
C GLU A 137 0.41 10.07 -10.20
N VAL A 138 1.25 9.97 -9.17
CA VAL A 138 2.25 8.90 -9.05
C VAL A 138 1.99 8.10 -7.77
N ARG A 139 1.65 6.82 -7.93
CA ARG A 139 1.27 5.91 -6.85
C ARG A 139 2.48 5.16 -6.31
N LEU A 140 3.07 5.67 -5.23
CA LEU A 140 4.31 5.14 -4.69
C LEU A 140 4.12 3.79 -3.98
N GLY A 141 4.91 2.80 -4.39
CA GLY A 141 4.94 1.47 -3.79
C GLY A 141 3.75 0.58 -4.17
N GLU A 142 2.87 1.03 -5.07
CA GLU A 142 1.74 0.24 -5.57
C GLU A 142 2.23 -0.97 -6.37
N LYS A 143 1.67 -2.15 -6.09
CA LYS A 143 1.90 -3.35 -6.89
C LYS A 143 0.59 -3.88 -7.40
N THR A 144 0.55 -4.20 -8.69
CA THR A 144 -0.64 -4.79 -9.33
C THR A 144 -0.56 -6.30 -9.47
N ASN A 145 0.66 -6.85 -9.45
CA ASN A 145 0.94 -8.28 -9.57
C ASN A 145 2.24 -8.68 -8.85
N GLY A 146 2.47 -9.99 -8.73
CA GLY A 146 3.62 -10.55 -7.99
C GLY A 146 4.99 -10.31 -8.64
N CYS A 147 5.06 -10.03 -9.94
CA CYS A 147 6.31 -9.70 -10.62
C CYS A 147 6.56 -8.19 -10.71
N ASP A 148 5.59 -7.39 -10.31
CA ASP A 148 5.59 -5.95 -10.49
C ASP A 148 6.72 -5.30 -9.68
N VAL A 149 7.46 -4.43 -10.34
CA VAL A 149 8.42 -3.55 -9.70
C VAL A 149 7.70 -2.22 -9.58
N PRO A 150 7.39 -1.75 -8.37
CA PRO A 150 6.55 -0.60 -8.20
C PRO A 150 7.32 0.67 -8.57
N VAL A 151 6.60 1.68 -9.04
CA VAL A 151 7.10 3.06 -9.03
C VAL A 151 7.26 3.49 -7.57
N ASP A 152 8.42 4.02 -7.21
CA ASP A 152 8.69 4.43 -5.83
C ASP A 152 9.77 5.53 -5.79
N LEU A 153 10.05 6.10 -4.62
CA LEU A 153 11.22 6.95 -4.44
C LEU A 153 12.51 6.13 -4.49
N CYS A 154 13.54 6.70 -5.11
CA CYS A 154 14.84 6.07 -5.24
C CYS A 154 15.55 5.93 -3.87
N GLY A 155 16.14 4.76 -3.63
CA GLY A 155 17.05 4.52 -2.50
C GLY A 155 16.38 4.62 -1.12
N VAL A 156 17.08 5.25 -0.17
CA VAL A 156 16.61 5.35 1.23
C VAL A 156 15.40 6.28 1.40
N LYS A 157 15.16 7.18 0.43
CA LYS A 157 14.07 8.17 0.51
C LYS A 157 12.67 7.54 0.57
N SER A 158 12.47 6.38 -0.06
CA SER A 158 11.20 5.63 0.08
C SER A 158 10.94 5.23 1.54
N GLN A 159 11.97 4.74 2.25
CA GLN A 159 11.84 4.34 3.65
C GLN A 159 11.64 5.54 4.57
N GLU A 160 12.35 6.65 4.32
CA GLU A 160 12.17 7.90 5.06
C GLU A 160 10.73 8.44 4.91
N LEU A 161 10.17 8.42 3.69
CA LEU A 161 8.81 8.88 3.45
C LEU A 161 7.79 7.96 4.12
N GLN A 162 7.94 6.64 3.98
CA GLN A 162 7.07 5.68 4.65
C GLN A 162 7.06 5.87 6.18
N ALA A 163 8.23 6.12 6.77
CA ALA A 163 8.34 6.41 8.20
C ALA A 163 7.66 7.73 8.58
N PHE A 164 7.82 8.78 7.77
CA PHE A 164 7.13 10.06 7.95
C PHE A 164 5.61 9.89 7.89
N VAL A 165 5.10 9.22 6.85
CA VAL A 165 3.68 8.93 6.66
C VAL A 165 3.14 8.13 7.84
N SER A 166 3.83 7.07 8.26
CA SER A 166 3.39 6.25 9.40
C SER A 166 3.23 7.08 10.68
N ARG A 167 4.19 7.96 11.00
CA ARG A 167 4.09 8.86 12.16
C ARG A 167 2.96 9.87 12.01
N LEU A 168 2.71 10.36 10.81
CA LEU A 168 1.64 11.31 10.54
C LEU A 168 0.27 10.66 10.77
N LEU A 169 0.05 9.46 10.21
CA LEU A 169 -1.19 8.70 10.38
C LEU A 169 -1.47 8.37 11.86
N GLN A 170 -0.46 7.91 12.61
CA GLN A 170 -0.60 7.56 14.02
C GLN A 170 -1.03 8.74 14.92
N ASN A 171 -0.75 9.97 14.51
CA ASN A 171 -0.99 11.17 15.31
C ASN A 171 -1.98 12.14 14.65
N ALA A 172 -2.70 11.71 13.61
CA ALA A 172 -3.52 12.60 12.79
C ALA A 172 -4.56 13.38 13.62
N ASP A 173 -5.26 12.71 14.53
CA ASP A 173 -6.37 13.31 15.29
C ASP A 173 -5.95 14.37 16.32
N GLN A 174 -4.64 14.54 16.58
CA GLN A 174 -4.11 15.51 17.54
C GLN A 174 -3.65 16.83 16.89
N ARG A 175 -3.86 17.00 15.59
CA ARG A 175 -3.19 18.02 14.76
C ARG A 175 -4.10 19.12 14.23
N ALA A 176 -5.10 19.52 15.00
CA ALA A 176 -5.97 20.63 14.61
C ALA A 176 -5.13 21.89 14.30
N CYS A 177 -5.41 22.55 13.18
CA CYS A 177 -4.85 23.86 12.88
C CYS A 177 -5.36 24.87 13.93
N ASN A 178 -4.45 25.47 14.70
CA ASN A 178 -4.74 26.57 15.62
C ASN A 178 -4.38 27.92 15.00
#